data_AF-A0A7C4M9J4-F1
#
_entry.id   AF-A0A7C4M9J4-F1
#
_cell.length_a   1.000
_cell.length_b   1.000
_cell.length_c   1.000
_cell.angle_alpha   90.00
_cell.angle_beta   90.00
_cell.angle_gamma   90.00
#
_symmetry.space_group_name_H-M   'P 1'
#
loop_
_entity.id
_entity.type
_entity.pdbx_description
1 polymer ?
#
loop_
_entity_poly.entity_id
_entity_poly.type
_entity_poly.pdbx_seq_one_letter_code
_entity_poly.pdbx_strand_id
1 'polypeptide(L)'
;MLRANEIMKRCLTFLAFLIAAFIIFKPSLAVDISDCTQINSPGTYYLTNDLYGSTQAPCIIINSDDVTLDCQGYTIYGPGVGWGILTINETYSPGIRSNVEIKNCKIQNYEVGIVLHARNTVIRNVYINGNNIANSLGLAIRYGPISLIGVSVTGTHVGASIIDSDVAIVRQFASTSNRCMELNGI
;
A
#
# COMPACT_ATOMS: atom_id res chain seq x y z
N MET A 1 -53.61 18.44 -4.36
CA MET A 1 -52.95 17.32 -5.07
C MET A 1 -51.53 17.63 -5.52
N LEU A 2 -51.22 18.82 -6.05
CA LEU A 2 -49.86 19.20 -6.51
C LEU A 2 -48.77 19.10 -5.42
N ARG A 3 -49.07 19.47 -4.17
CA ARG A 3 -48.12 19.43 -3.04
C ARG A 3 -47.67 18.01 -2.66
N ALA A 4 -48.55 17.03 -2.77
CA ALA A 4 -48.23 15.63 -2.45
C ALA A 4 -47.30 15.00 -3.50
N ASN A 5 -47.45 15.41 -4.77
CA ASN A 5 -46.65 14.89 -5.89
C ASN A 5 -45.19 15.38 -5.83
N GLU A 6 -44.98 16.64 -5.39
CA GLU A 6 -43.64 17.21 -5.16
C GLU A 6 -42.92 16.56 -3.97
N ILE A 7 -43.65 16.28 -2.88
CA ILE A 7 -43.09 15.58 -1.71
C ILE A 7 -42.71 14.14 -2.07
N MET A 8 -43.54 13.45 -2.85
CA MET A 8 -43.27 12.08 -3.30
C MET A 8 -42.04 12.00 -4.23
N LYS A 9 -41.85 12.94 -5.15
CA LYS A 9 -40.66 13.02 -6.02
C LYS A 9 -39.37 13.29 -5.24
N ARG A 10 -39.42 14.16 -4.23
CA ARG A 10 -38.28 14.43 -3.33
C ARG A 10 -37.92 13.21 -2.48
N CYS A 11 -38.92 12.44 -2.05
CA CYS A 11 -38.71 11.18 -1.34
C CYS A 11 -38.07 10.12 -2.25
N LEU A 12 -38.57 9.98 -3.49
CA LEU A 12 -38.07 9.02 -4.47
C LEU A 12 -36.60 9.30 -4.88
N THR A 13 -36.25 10.57 -5.05
CA THR A 13 -34.87 11.01 -5.40
C THR A 13 -33.90 10.81 -4.24
N PHE A 14 -34.32 11.08 -3.01
CA PHE A 14 -33.51 10.83 -1.81
C PHE A 14 -33.30 9.32 -1.57
N LEU A 15 -34.34 8.52 -1.79
CA LEU A 15 -34.27 7.05 -1.70
C LEU A 15 -33.33 6.47 -2.78
N ALA A 16 -33.38 6.99 -4.01
CA ALA A 16 -32.46 6.59 -5.08
C ALA A 16 -30.99 6.93 -4.76
N PHE A 17 -30.73 8.07 -4.08
CA PHE A 17 -29.39 8.45 -3.63
C PHE A 17 -28.88 7.53 -2.50
N LEU A 18 -29.76 7.14 -1.58
CA LEU A 18 -29.44 6.18 -0.51
C LEU A 18 -29.20 4.76 -1.06
N ILE A 19 -29.96 4.33 -2.07
CA ILE A 19 -29.76 3.04 -2.75
C ILE A 19 -28.45 3.06 -3.56
N ALA A 20 -28.13 4.16 -4.26
CA ALA A 20 -26.85 4.33 -4.95
C ALA A 20 -25.68 4.29 -3.96
N ALA A 21 -25.80 4.94 -2.79
CA ALA A 21 -24.78 4.86 -1.73
C ALA A 21 -24.61 3.44 -1.16
N PHE A 22 -25.67 2.64 -1.09
CA PHE A 22 -25.62 1.25 -0.62
C PHE A 22 -25.06 0.26 -1.67
N ILE A 23 -25.15 0.58 -2.97
CA ILE A 23 -24.50 -0.18 -4.05
C ILE A 23 -22.98 0.08 -4.09
N ILE A 24 -22.52 1.23 -3.58
CA ILE A 24 -21.10 1.62 -3.57
C ILE A 24 -20.33 0.98 -2.41
N PHE A 25 -20.99 0.66 -1.29
CA PHE A 25 -20.33 0.05 -0.12
C PHE A 25 -20.62 -1.46 -0.05
N LYS A 26 -20.14 -2.22 -1.05
CA LYS A 26 -20.10 -3.67 -0.91
C LYS A 26 -19.08 -4.00 0.20
N PRO A 27 -19.48 -4.65 1.30
CA PRO A 27 -18.50 -5.15 2.25
C PRO A 27 -17.61 -6.15 1.51
N SER A 28 -16.38 -5.76 1.21
CA SER A 28 -15.37 -6.69 0.73
C SER A 28 -15.13 -7.70 1.85
N LEU A 29 -15.41 -8.97 1.56
CA LEU A 29 -14.96 -10.04 2.44
C LEU A 29 -13.44 -10.01 2.43
N ALA A 30 -12.84 -9.92 3.61
CA ALA A 30 -11.40 -9.95 3.71
C ALA A 30 -10.87 -11.32 3.23
N VAL A 31 -9.74 -11.30 2.54
CA VAL A 31 -9.10 -12.48 1.97
C VAL A 31 -7.84 -12.79 2.75
N ASP A 32 -7.77 -13.98 3.32
CA ASP A 32 -6.58 -14.47 3.99
C ASP A 32 -5.55 -14.94 2.95
N ILE A 33 -4.29 -14.56 3.16
CA ILE A 33 -3.13 -14.92 2.35
C ILE A 33 -2.13 -15.61 3.27
N SER A 34 -1.61 -16.76 2.84
CA SER A 34 -0.59 -17.52 3.56
C SER A 34 0.73 -17.68 2.81
N ASP A 35 0.79 -17.21 1.57
CA ASP A 35 1.93 -17.34 0.66
C ASP A 35 2.11 -16.06 -0.16
N CYS A 36 3.32 -15.87 -0.71
CA CYS A 36 3.57 -14.80 -1.68
C CYS A 36 2.56 -14.87 -2.84
N THR A 37 1.95 -13.74 -3.20
CA THR A 37 0.81 -13.74 -4.13
C THR A 37 0.66 -12.41 -4.88
N GLN A 38 -0.25 -12.42 -5.85
CA GLN A 38 -0.69 -11.24 -6.58
C GLN A 38 -2.11 -10.85 -6.16
N ILE A 39 -2.29 -9.60 -5.74
CA ILE A 39 -3.57 -9.01 -5.38
C ILE A 39 -4.16 -8.33 -6.61
N ASN A 40 -5.06 -9.03 -7.29
CA ASN A 40 -5.63 -8.63 -8.58
C ASN A 40 -7.04 -8.02 -8.47
N SER A 41 -7.56 -7.81 -7.26
CA SER A 41 -8.90 -7.26 -7.05
C SER A 41 -8.93 -6.31 -5.87
N PRO A 42 -9.85 -5.33 -5.85
CA PRO A 42 -10.07 -4.47 -4.69
C PRO A 42 -10.46 -5.29 -3.47
N GLY A 43 -10.03 -4.84 -2.29
CA GLY A 43 -10.43 -5.47 -1.04
C GLY A 43 -9.39 -5.41 0.07
N THR A 44 -9.74 -6.08 1.18
CA THR A 44 -8.84 -6.22 2.33
C THR A 44 -8.22 -7.60 2.33
N TYR A 45 -6.91 -7.66 2.58
CA TYR A 45 -6.11 -8.86 2.57
C TYR A 45 -5.33 -8.99 3.87
N TYR A 46 -5.43 -10.15 4.53
CA TYR A 46 -4.75 -10.45 5.79
C TYR A 46 -3.65 -11.47 5.59
N LEU A 47 -2.45 -11.20 6.10
CA LEU A 47 -1.49 -12.29 6.27
C LEU A 47 -1.89 -13.15 7.45
N THR A 48 -1.78 -14.46 7.27
CA THR A 48 -2.08 -15.45 8.32
C THR A 48 -0.83 -16.17 8.86
N ASN A 49 0.33 -15.92 8.26
CA ASN A 49 1.65 -16.40 8.68
C ASN A 49 2.76 -15.53 8.07
N ASP A 50 3.99 -15.76 8.53
CA ASP A 50 5.18 -15.22 7.88
C ASP A 50 5.30 -15.77 6.44
N LEU A 51 5.70 -14.91 5.51
CA LEU A 51 5.91 -15.25 4.10
C LEU A 51 7.40 -15.33 3.78
N TYR A 52 7.76 -16.20 2.83
CA TYR A 52 9.13 -16.39 2.36
C TYR A 52 9.20 -16.14 0.86
N GLY A 53 9.80 -15.01 0.48
CA GLY A 53 10.00 -14.61 -0.91
C GLY A 53 11.04 -15.46 -1.64
N SER A 54 11.08 -15.31 -2.96
CA SER A 54 12.05 -15.96 -3.83
C SER A 54 12.83 -14.93 -4.65
N THR A 55 13.88 -15.36 -5.34
CA THR A 55 14.69 -14.51 -6.22
C THR A 55 14.03 -14.23 -7.57
N GLN A 56 12.87 -14.85 -7.85
CA GLN A 56 12.25 -14.82 -9.19
C GLN A 56 11.23 -13.70 -9.35
N ALA A 57 10.60 -13.25 -8.26
CA ALA A 57 9.53 -12.27 -8.29
C ALA A 57 9.41 -11.54 -6.94
N PRO A 58 8.79 -10.34 -6.91
CA PRO A 58 8.33 -9.76 -5.66
C PRO A 58 7.41 -10.72 -4.89
N CYS A 59 7.44 -10.68 -3.55
CA CYS A 59 6.58 -11.57 -2.77
C CYS A 59 5.11 -11.17 -2.83
N ILE A 60 4.80 -9.88 -2.63
CA ILE A 60 3.45 -9.36 -2.80
C ILE A 60 3.43 -8.38 -3.97
N ILE A 61 2.58 -8.66 -4.96
CA ILE A 61 2.33 -7.73 -6.07
C ILE A 61 0.90 -7.21 -5.95
N ILE A 62 0.74 -5.89 -5.82
CA ILE A 62 -0.57 -5.24 -5.74
C ILE A 62 -0.92 -4.68 -7.12
N ASN A 63 -1.88 -5.34 -7.77
CA ASN A 63 -2.30 -5.05 -9.14
C ASN A 63 -3.63 -4.28 -9.22
N SER A 64 -4.27 -4.00 -8.09
CA SER A 64 -5.59 -3.37 -8.03
C SER A 64 -5.58 -2.06 -7.25
N ASP A 65 -6.57 -1.22 -7.52
CA ASP A 65 -6.90 -0.07 -6.70
C ASP A 65 -7.72 -0.50 -5.48
N ASP A 66 -7.87 0.38 -4.50
CA ASP A 66 -8.71 0.15 -3.31
C ASP A 66 -8.32 -1.15 -2.55
N VAL A 67 -7.01 -1.30 -2.30
CA VAL A 67 -6.43 -2.46 -1.62
C VAL A 67 -5.96 -2.07 -0.23
N THR A 68 -6.35 -2.85 0.77
CA THR A 68 -5.74 -2.84 2.10
C THR A 68 -4.99 -4.14 2.32
N LEU A 69 -3.67 -4.08 2.45
CA LEU A 69 -2.85 -5.19 2.93
C LEU A 69 -2.55 -4.97 4.42
N ASP A 70 -3.06 -5.85 5.27
CA ASP A 70 -2.76 -5.85 6.70
C ASP A 70 -2.02 -7.14 7.06
N CYS A 71 -0.74 -7.00 7.38
CA CYS A 71 0.10 -8.15 7.69
C CYS A 71 -0.11 -8.69 9.10
N GLN A 72 -0.96 -8.09 9.94
CA GLN A 72 -1.26 -8.55 11.29
C GLN A 72 -0.02 -8.78 12.19
N GLY A 73 1.10 -8.11 11.88
CA GLY A 73 2.37 -8.26 12.59
C GLY A 73 3.31 -9.36 12.06
N TYR A 74 2.89 -10.11 11.04
CA TYR A 74 3.71 -11.10 10.34
C TYR A 74 4.79 -10.45 9.48
N THR A 75 5.81 -11.26 9.17
CA THR A 75 7.02 -10.86 8.47
C THR A 75 7.04 -11.41 7.06
N ILE A 76 7.43 -10.57 6.09
CA ILE A 76 7.75 -10.96 4.73
C ILE A 76 9.27 -11.01 4.62
N TYR A 77 9.83 -12.21 4.52
CA TYR A 77 11.28 -12.45 4.44
C TYR A 77 11.74 -12.55 2.99
N GLY A 78 12.77 -11.79 2.65
CA GLY A 78 13.39 -11.80 1.33
C GLY A 78 14.66 -12.65 1.23
N PRO A 79 15.09 -12.95 0.01
CA PRO A 79 16.29 -13.73 -0.28
C PRO A 79 17.60 -12.90 -0.30
N GLY A 80 17.54 -11.61 0.07
CA GLY A 80 18.66 -10.66 -0.01
C GLY A 80 18.72 -9.88 -1.32
N VAL A 81 17.77 -10.10 -2.22
CA VAL A 81 17.65 -9.43 -3.53
C VAL A 81 16.19 -9.15 -3.86
N GLY A 82 15.93 -8.29 -4.84
CA GLY A 82 14.57 -8.03 -5.35
C GLY A 82 13.69 -7.24 -4.38
N TRP A 83 12.37 -7.40 -4.55
CA TRP A 83 11.36 -6.54 -3.93
C TRP A 83 10.45 -7.30 -2.95
N GLY A 84 10.16 -6.72 -1.78
CA GLY A 84 9.22 -7.32 -0.83
C GLY A 84 7.77 -7.15 -1.28
N ILE A 85 7.30 -5.91 -1.25
CA ILE A 85 5.98 -5.51 -1.74
C ILE A 85 6.18 -4.57 -2.94
N LEU A 86 5.50 -4.86 -4.04
CA LEU A 86 5.51 -4.04 -5.24
C LEU A 86 4.06 -3.73 -5.62
N THR A 87 3.66 -2.46 -5.63
CA THR A 87 2.58 -2.09 -6.56
C THR A 87 3.22 -2.06 -7.94
N ILE A 88 2.52 -2.63 -8.91
CA ILE A 88 2.82 -2.56 -10.34
C ILE A 88 3.83 -1.48 -10.76
N ASN A 89 4.85 -1.85 -11.53
CA ASN A 89 5.69 -0.93 -12.31
C ASN A 89 5.56 -1.23 -13.81
N GLU A 90 6.15 -0.38 -14.65
CA GLU A 90 6.14 -0.49 -16.12
C GLU A 90 6.52 -1.88 -16.68
N THR A 91 7.26 -2.71 -15.94
CA THR A 91 7.67 -4.06 -16.34
C THR A 91 6.63 -5.13 -16.01
N TYR A 92 5.96 -5.05 -14.85
CA TYR A 92 5.06 -6.11 -14.39
C TYR A 92 3.59 -5.86 -14.77
N SER A 93 3.19 -4.60 -14.92
CA SER A 93 1.92 -4.18 -15.51
C SER A 93 1.96 -2.66 -15.74
N PRO A 94 1.50 -2.07 -16.84
CA PRO A 94 1.55 -0.61 -16.97
C PRO A 94 0.43 0.05 -16.14
N GLY A 95 0.78 0.99 -15.25
CA GLY A 95 -0.18 1.95 -14.68
C GLY A 95 0.04 2.32 -13.20
N ILE A 96 -0.57 3.43 -12.80
CA ILE A 96 -0.56 3.95 -11.44
C ILE A 96 -1.69 3.29 -10.64
N ARG A 97 -1.45 2.87 -9.40
CA ARG A 97 -2.52 2.41 -8.49
C ARG A 97 -3.05 3.55 -7.62
N SER A 98 -4.26 3.40 -7.09
CA SER A 98 -4.87 4.38 -6.19
C SER A 98 -5.46 3.72 -4.95
N ASN A 99 -5.46 4.47 -3.84
CA ASN A 99 -6.10 4.07 -2.59
C ASN A 99 -5.55 2.75 -2.02
N VAL A 100 -4.23 2.66 -1.91
CA VAL A 100 -3.55 1.50 -1.32
C VAL A 100 -3.21 1.79 0.14
N GLU A 101 -3.57 0.89 1.07
CA GLU A 101 -3.10 0.90 2.46
C GLU A 101 -2.23 -0.34 2.70
N ILE A 102 -1.02 -0.14 3.23
CA ILE A 102 -0.15 -1.22 3.72
C ILE A 102 0.06 -1.00 5.22
N LYS A 103 -0.32 -1.97 6.06
CA LYS A 103 -0.24 -1.80 7.51
C LYS A 103 0.18 -3.03 8.30
N ASN A 104 0.75 -2.76 9.48
CA ASN A 104 1.16 -3.76 10.47
C ASN A 104 2.15 -4.81 9.91
N CYS A 105 3.01 -4.41 8.97
CA CYS A 105 3.93 -5.30 8.27
C CYS A 105 5.36 -5.21 8.79
N LYS A 106 6.06 -6.34 8.81
CA LYS A 106 7.52 -6.40 8.91
C LYS A 106 8.08 -6.89 7.58
N ILE A 107 9.03 -6.18 7.01
CA ILE A 107 9.70 -6.57 5.76
C ILE A 107 11.19 -6.68 6.03
N GLN A 108 11.79 -7.83 5.70
CA GLN A 108 13.19 -8.09 6.01
C GLN A 108 13.95 -8.67 4.82
N ASN A 109 15.23 -8.31 4.72
CA ASN A 109 16.20 -8.95 3.82
C ASN A 109 15.79 -8.90 2.32
N TYR A 110 15.25 -7.77 1.88
CA TYR A 110 15.08 -7.44 0.47
C TYR A 110 16.03 -6.32 0.07
N GLU A 111 16.47 -6.32 -1.19
CA GLU A 111 17.20 -5.18 -1.77
C GLU A 111 16.33 -3.92 -1.73
N VAL A 112 15.03 -4.07 -2.00
CA VAL A 112 14.05 -3.01 -1.76
C VAL A 112 12.84 -3.53 -1.00
N GLY A 113 12.53 -2.91 0.14
CA GLY A 113 11.44 -3.36 1.01
C GLY A 113 10.05 -3.19 0.38
N ILE A 114 9.68 -1.95 0.09
CA ILE A 114 8.39 -1.62 -0.54
C ILE A 114 8.62 -0.66 -1.70
N VAL A 115 8.06 -0.99 -2.86
CA VAL A 115 7.99 -0.13 -4.04
C VAL A 115 6.54 0.23 -4.33
N LEU A 116 6.27 1.53 -4.37
CA LEU A 116 4.95 2.08 -4.66
C LEU A 116 4.98 2.97 -5.90
N HIS A 117 4.09 2.68 -6.84
CA HIS A 117 3.75 3.48 -8.01
C HIS A 117 2.26 3.80 -7.91
N ALA A 118 1.92 4.57 -6.88
CA ALA A 118 0.54 4.70 -6.43
C ALA A 118 0.24 6.07 -5.81
N ARG A 119 -1.01 6.52 -5.92
CA ARG A 119 -1.52 7.76 -5.32
C ARG A 119 -2.53 7.46 -4.22
N ASN A 120 -2.73 8.43 -3.33
CA ASN A 120 -3.61 8.29 -2.16
C ASN A 120 -3.23 7.08 -1.30
N THR A 121 -1.92 6.94 -1.04
CA THR A 121 -1.39 5.76 -0.37
C THR A 121 -1.16 6.03 1.12
N VAL A 122 -1.36 5.01 1.95
CA VAL A 122 -1.06 5.05 3.39
C VAL A 122 -0.17 3.87 3.75
N ILE A 123 0.96 4.14 4.39
CA ILE A 123 1.80 3.13 5.04
C ILE A 123 1.73 3.36 6.54
N ARG A 124 1.28 2.35 7.30
CA ARG A 124 1.03 2.48 8.74
C ARG A 124 1.63 1.35 9.56
N ASN A 125 2.36 1.67 10.63
CA ASN A 125 2.93 0.68 11.55
C ASN A 125 3.78 -0.38 10.81
N VAL A 126 4.71 0.09 9.98
CA VAL A 126 5.55 -0.77 9.14
C VAL A 126 7.00 -0.71 9.61
N TYR A 127 7.62 -1.87 9.77
CA TYR A 127 9.04 -2.02 10.07
C TYR A 127 9.77 -2.65 8.87
N ILE A 128 10.84 -2.00 8.40
CA ILE A 128 11.67 -2.50 7.30
C ILE A 128 13.11 -2.66 7.80
N ASN A 129 13.70 -3.82 7.55
CA ASN A 129 15.11 -4.09 7.79
C ASN A 129 15.79 -4.60 6.53
N GLY A 130 16.69 -3.81 5.95
CA GLY A 130 17.42 -4.16 4.72
C GLY A 130 18.63 -5.07 4.94
N ASN A 131 18.89 -5.53 6.18
CA ASN A 131 20.01 -6.41 6.52
C ASN A 131 21.40 -5.96 5.99
N ASN A 132 21.60 -4.64 5.88
CA ASN A 132 22.81 -3.99 5.38
C ASN A 132 23.21 -4.41 3.94
N ILE A 133 22.22 -4.79 3.12
CA ILE A 133 22.44 -5.06 1.69
C ILE A 133 22.94 -3.77 1.01
N ALA A 134 23.98 -3.90 0.19
CA ALA A 134 24.55 -2.76 -0.54
C ALA A 134 23.51 -2.09 -1.44
N ASN A 135 23.49 -0.76 -1.45
CA ASN A 135 22.55 0.06 -2.25
C ASN A 135 21.05 -0.19 -1.98
N SER A 136 20.69 -0.85 -0.88
CA SER A 136 19.29 -1.17 -0.57
C SER A 136 18.42 0.05 -0.25
N LEU A 137 17.13 -0.03 -0.62
CA LEU A 137 16.12 1.00 -0.33
C LEU A 137 15.05 0.41 0.61
N GLY A 138 14.65 1.14 1.65
CA GLY A 138 13.51 0.72 2.47
C GLY A 138 12.20 0.92 1.73
N LEU A 139 11.91 2.18 1.43
CA LEU A 139 10.74 2.62 0.68
C LEU A 139 11.16 3.33 -0.60
N ALA A 140 10.62 2.91 -1.73
CA ALA A 140 10.71 3.65 -3.00
C ALA A 140 9.28 4.00 -3.44
N ILE A 141 8.92 5.27 -3.33
CA ILE A 141 7.56 5.76 -3.54
C ILE A 141 7.57 6.73 -4.68
N ARG A 142 6.73 6.47 -5.68
CA ARG A 142 6.49 7.33 -6.82
C ARG A 142 5.02 7.69 -6.90
N TYR A 143 4.78 8.98 -7.01
CA TYR A 143 3.50 9.66 -6.94
C TYR A 143 2.93 9.78 -5.53
N GLY A 144 2.11 10.81 -5.37
CA GLY A 144 1.35 11.08 -4.17
C GLY A 144 -0.08 11.53 -4.48
N PRO A 145 -0.87 11.82 -3.43
CA PRO A 145 -0.46 11.97 -2.03
C PRO A 145 -0.03 10.67 -1.32
N ILE A 146 0.86 10.79 -0.32
CA ILE A 146 1.34 9.69 0.53
C ILE A 146 1.27 10.06 2.02
N SER A 147 0.87 9.10 2.87
CA SER A 147 0.99 9.20 4.33
C SER A 147 1.86 8.08 4.90
N LEU A 148 2.94 8.44 5.61
CA LEU A 148 3.79 7.53 6.37
C LEU A 148 3.51 7.74 7.86
N ILE A 149 3.01 6.71 8.55
CA ILE A 149 2.59 6.80 9.95
C ILE A 149 3.18 5.64 10.74
N GLY A 150 4.11 5.92 11.66
CA GLY A 150 4.73 4.87 12.48
C GLY A 150 5.58 3.92 11.63
N VAL A 151 6.45 4.47 10.78
CA VAL A 151 7.30 3.68 9.88
C VAL A 151 8.74 3.74 10.37
N SER A 152 9.36 2.57 10.55
CA SER A 152 10.76 2.44 10.95
C SER A 152 11.56 1.70 9.89
N VAL A 153 12.66 2.28 9.42
CA VAL A 153 13.53 1.69 8.39
C VAL A 153 14.97 1.58 8.88
N THR A 154 15.54 0.37 8.87
CA THR A 154 16.88 0.11 9.40
C THR A 154 17.69 -0.76 8.45
N GLY A 155 19.02 -0.71 8.56
CA GLY A 155 19.90 -1.56 7.78
C GLY A 155 19.74 -1.41 6.26
N THR A 156 19.31 -0.24 5.77
CA THR A 156 19.27 0.06 4.34
C THR A 156 20.24 1.19 3.99
N HIS A 157 20.60 1.30 2.72
CA HIS A 157 21.38 2.44 2.24
C HIS A 157 20.53 3.72 2.18
N VAL A 158 19.30 3.63 1.67
CA VAL A 158 18.30 4.71 1.70
C VAL A 158 17.08 4.27 2.49
N GLY A 159 16.61 5.08 3.42
CA GLY A 159 15.45 4.80 4.26
C GLY A 159 14.15 4.90 3.46
N ALA A 160 13.86 6.09 2.96
CA ALA A 160 12.73 6.33 2.07
C ALA A 160 13.11 7.29 0.94
N SER A 161 12.68 7.00 -0.27
CA SER A 161 12.72 7.91 -1.42
C SER A 161 11.29 8.17 -1.88
N ILE A 162 10.89 9.44 -1.93
CA ILE A 162 9.55 9.87 -2.36
C ILE A 162 9.73 10.81 -3.55
N ILE A 163 9.11 10.46 -4.67
CA ILE A 163 9.30 11.12 -5.96
C ILE A 163 7.93 11.49 -6.56
N ASP A 164 7.84 12.66 -7.20
CA ASP A 164 6.66 13.13 -7.95
C ASP A 164 5.37 13.18 -7.10
N SER A 165 5.50 13.57 -5.83
CA SER A 165 4.40 13.57 -4.87
C SER A 165 4.03 14.99 -4.47
N ASP A 166 2.79 15.38 -4.78
CA ASP A 166 2.29 16.72 -4.44
C ASP A 166 2.20 16.96 -2.92
N VAL A 167 1.96 15.90 -2.13
CA VAL A 167 1.85 15.96 -0.66
C VAL A 167 2.39 14.69 -0.01
N ALA A 168 3.29 14.85 0.96
CA ALA A 168 3.76 13.78 1.83
C ALA A 168 3.49 14.11 3.32
N ILE A 169 2.65 13.32 3.98
CA ILE A 169 2.40 13.43 5.42
C ILE A 169 3.27 12.40 6.14
N VAL A 170 4.24 12.86 6.92
CA VAL A 170 5.16 11.97 7.64
C VAL A 170 4.97 12.16 9.15
N ARG A 171 4.61 11.08 9.85
CA ARG A 171 4.39 11.05 11.30
C ARG A 171 5.06 9.83 11.90
N GLN A 172 5.88 10.02 12.93
CA GLN A 172 6.60 8.93 13.61
C GLN A 172 7.41 8.08 12.62
N PHE A 173 8.13 8.74 11.70
CA PHE A 173 9.11 8.07 10.85
C PHE A 173 10.46 8.03 11.56
N ALA A 174 11.07 6.85 11.60
CA ALA A 174 12.41 6.65 12.12
C ALA A 174 13.26 5.91 11.08
N SER A 175 14.50 6.33 10.88
CA SER A 175 15.42 5.61 10.02
C SER A 175 16.85 5.66 10.55
N THR A 176 17.57 4.54 10.44
CA THR A 176 19.01 4.45 10.71
C THR A 176 19.81 4.19 9.44
N SER A 177 19.21 4.47 8.28
CA SER A 177 19.81 4.26 6.97
C SER A 177 20.86 5.34 6.68
N ASN A 178 21.83 5.05 5.81
CA ASN A 178 22.90 6.01 5.47
C ASN A 178 22.32 7.34 4.97
N ARG A 179 21.24 7.26 4.17
CA ARG A 179 20.39 8.39 3.77
C ARG A 179 19.00 8.15 4.34
N CYS A 180 18.57 8.96 5.31
CA CYS A 180 17.32 8.71 6.03
C CYS A 180 16.07 8.86 5.14
N MET A 181 15.94 9.98 4.43
CA MET A 181 14.82 10.25 3.55
C MET A 181 15.25 11.18 2.41
N GLU A 182 14.77 10.91 1.21
CA GLU A 182 14.97 11.70 0.01
C GLU A 182 13.63 12.10 -0.58
N LEU A 183 13.48 13.38 -0.86
CA LEU A 183 12.28 13.97 -1.44
C LEU A 183 12.65 14.64 -2.75
N ASN A 184 12.05 14.21 -3.86
CA ASN A 184 12.32 14.75 -5.18
C ASN A 184 11.01 15.09 -5.90
N GLY A 185 10.91 16.30 -6.47
CA GLY A 185 9.69 16.72 -7.16
C GLY A 185 8.48 16.83 -6.23
N ILE A 186 8.72 17.35 -5.02
CA ILE A 186 7.70 17.81 -4.05
C ILE A 186 7.69 19.33 -4.07
#